data_AF-A0A672MGP9-F1
#
_entry.id   AF-A0A672MGP9-F1
#
_cell.length_a   1.000
_cell.length_b   1.000
_cell.length_c   1.000
_cell.angle_alpha   90.00
_cell.angle_beta   90.00
_cell.angle_gamma   90.00
#
_symmetry.space_group_name_H-M   'P 1'
#
loop_
_entity.id
_entity.type
_entity.pdbx_description
1 polymer ?
#
loop_
_entity_poly.entity_id
_entity_poly.type
_entity_poly.pdbx_seq_one_letter_code
_entity_poly.pdbx_strand_id
1 'polypeptide(L)'
;KVTRRQATEEYHNSSIQLDHWHPSEKAMYPDYFAKREQWKKLRVQSWDREVQQLQIETPADGPKSEALPPARKEGDLPPLWWQFVTRPRERPM
;
A
#
# COMPACT_ATOMS: atom_id res chain seq x y z
N LYS A 1 -15.80 -4.67 -28.73
CA LYS A 1 -16.69 -4.43 -27.57
C LYS A 1 -15.82 -4.44 -26.33
N VAL A 2 -15.44 -3.28 -25.81
CA VAL A 2 -14.67 -3.18 -24.56
C VAL A 2 -15.62 -3.61 -23.44
N THR A 3 -15.34 -4.76 -22.83
CA THR A 3 -16.13 -5.28 -21.73
C THR A 3 -16.00 -4.31 -20.55
N ARG A 4 -17.08 -4.02 -19.83
CA ARG A 4 -17.13 -3.07 -18.69
C ARG A 4 -16.03 -3.27 -17.63
N ARG A 5 -15.43 -4.48 -17.57
CA ARG A 5 -14.28 -4.81 -16.71
C ARG A 5 -12.96 -4.18 -17.15
N GLN A 6 -12.72 -3.98 -18.44
CA GLN A 6 -11.47 -3.39 -18.95
C GLN A 6 -11.45 -1.86 -18.83
N ALA A 7 -12.61 -1.21 -18.86
CA ALA A 7 -12.71 0.26 -18.78
C ALA A 7 -12.25 0.83 -17.42
N THR A 8 -12.26 0.04 -16.34
CA THR A 8 -11.82 0.47 -15.01
C THR A 8 -10.32 0.25 -14.76
N GLU A 9 -9.65 -0.56 -15.58
CA GLU A 9 -8.20 -0.79 -15.49
C GLU A 9 -7.41 0.39 -16.07
N GLU A 10 -7.94 1.08 -17.09
CA GLU A 10 -7.31 2.27 -17.69
C GLU A 10 -7.18 3.46 -16.73
N TYR A 11 -8.04 3.55 -15.72
CA TYR A 11 -7.98 4.60 -14.68
C TYR A 11 -7.28 4.13 -13.39
N HIS A 12 -6.66 2.95 -13.41
CA HIS A 12 -5.95 2.39 -12.27
C HIS A 12 -4.56 3.05 -12.13
N ASN A 13 -4.54 4.37 -11.89
CA ASN A 13 -3.31 5.10 -11.66
C ASN A 13 -2.61 4.56 -10.41
N SER A 14 -1.45 3.95 -10.62
CA SER A 14 -0.61 3.44 -9.54
C SER A 14 -0.25 4.60 -8.61
N SER A 15 -0.39 4.38 -7.29
CA SER A 15 -0.13 5.41 -6.28
C SER A 15 1.25 6.06 -6.43
N ILE A 16 2.21 5.40 -7.06
CA ILE A 16 3.58 5.86 -7.32
C ILE A 16 3.61 7.11 -8.21
N GLN A 17 2.66 7.26 -9.14
CA GLN A 17 2.61 8.43 -10.04
C GLN A 17 2.45 9.75 -9.28
N LEU A 18 1.76 9.75 -8.14
CA LEU A 18 1.55 10.93 -7.31
C LEU A 18 2.85 11.43 -6.64
N ASP A 19 3.87 10.57 -6.48
CA ASP A 19 5.17 10.99 -5.96
C ASP A 19 5.98 11.78 -7.02
N HIS A 20 5.72 11.56 -8.31
CA HIS A 20 6.39 12.24 -9.43
C HIS A 20 5.80 13.61 -9.80
N TRP A 21 4.73 14.06 -9.13
CA TRP A 21 4.10 15.36 -9.40
C TRP A 21 5.04 16.54 -9.11
N HIS A 22 4.88 17.62 -9.87
CA HIS A 22 5.67 18.84 -9.67
C HIS A 22 5.26 19.53 -8.34
N PRO A 23 6.19 20.16 -7.59
CA PRO A 23 5.87 20.81 -6.32
C PRO A 23 4.73 21.83 -6.39
N SER A 24 4.55 22.52 -7.52
CA SER A 24 3.42 23.46 -7.71
C SER A 24 2.06 22.76 -7.74
N GLU A 25 1.98 21.56 -8.31
CA GLU A 25 0.75 20.76 -8.38
C GLU A 25 0.45 20.13 -7.01
N LYS A 26 1.50 19.71 -6.30
CA LYS A 26 1.37 19.20 -4.92
C LYS A 26 0.90 20.30 -3.96
N ALA A 27 1.37 21.54 -4.15
CA ALA A 27 0.98 22.69 -3.33
C ALA A 27 -0.50 23.04 -3.45
N MET A 28 -1.19 22.59 -4.52
CA MET A 28 -2.64 22.73 -4.66
C MET A 28 -3.41 21.84 -3.66
N TYR A 29 -2.80 20.76 -3.19
CA TYR A 29 -3.42 19.78 -2.28
C TYR A 29 -2.58 19.55 -1.00
N PRO A 30 -2.37 20.59 -0.18
CA PRO A 30 -1.46 20.53 0.96
C PRO A 30 -1.87 19.48 2.00
N ASP A 31 -3.16 19.40 2.33
CA ASP A 31 -3.66 18.47 3.35
C ASP A 31 -3.59 17.00 2.91
N TYR A 32 -3.77 16.74 1.62
CA TYR A 32 -3.67 15.39 1.06
C TYR A 32 -2.24 14.87 1.15
N PHE A 33 -1.26 15.68 0.69
CA PHE A 33 0.14 15.31 0.74
C PHE A 33 0.68 15.25 2.18
N ALA A 34 0.21 16.11 3.08
CA ALA A 34 0.57 16.04 4.51
C ALA A 34 0.14 14.69 5.13
N LYS A 35 -1.10 14.25 4.88
CA LYS A 35 -1.57 12.94 5.32
C LYS A 35 -0.77 11.82 4.67
N ARG A 36 -0.54 11.89 3.36
CA ARG A 36 0.24 10.88 2.61
C ARG A 36 1.65 10.69 3.18
N GLU A 37 2.31 11.76 3.58
CA GLU A 37 3.62 11.70 4.22
C GLU A 37 3.57 11.02 5.60
N GLN A 38 2.49 11.19 6.37
CA GLN A 38 2.28 10.43 7.61
C GLN A 38 2.17 8.92 7.31
N TRP A 39 1.39 8.53 6.30
CA TRP A 39 1.27 7.13 5.87
C TRP A 39 2.61 6.55 5.40
N LYS A 40 3.42 7.32 4.66
CA LYS A 40 4.75 6.88 4.21
C LYS A 40 5.71 6.68 5.39
N LYS A 41 5.69 7.58 6.37
CA LYS A 41 6.47 7.42 7.61
C LYS A 41 6.06 6.16 8.37
N LEU A 42 4.75 5.92 8.49
CA LEU A 42 4.22 4.72 9.13
C LEU A 42 4.66 3.45 8.41
N ARG A 43 4.66 3.45 7.07
CA ARG A 43 5.13 2.33 6.25
C ARG A 43 6.60 2.00 6.50
N VAL A 44 7.46 3.01 6.56
CA VAL A 44 8.90 2.80 6.83
C VAL A 44 9.10 2.23 8.23
N GLN A 45 8.37 2.74 9.23
CA GLN A 45 8.46 2.25 10.60
C GLN A 45 7.89 0.83 10.79
N SER A 46 6.83 0.49 10.06
CA SER A 46 6.21 -0.84 10.16
C SER A 46 6.99 -1.90 9.39
N TRP A 47 7.68 -1.53 8.31
CA TRP A 47 8.38 -2.47 7.43
C TRP A 47 9.36 -3.39 8.16
N ASP A 48 10.22 -2.84 9.01
CA ASP A 48 11.22 -3.64 9.73
C ASP A 48 10.56 -4.67 10.66
N ARG A 49 9.43 -4.30 11.28
CA ARG A 49 8.66 -5.19 12.18
C ARG A 49 7.95 -6.29 11.38
N GLU A 50 7.35 -5.92 10.25
CA GLU A 50 6.68 -6.85 9.34
C GLU A 50 7.65 -7.89 8.78
N VAL A 51 8.83 -7.47 8.32
CA VAL A 51 9.86 -8.37 7.79
C VAL A 51 10.38 -9.31 8.87
N GLN A 52 10.63 -8.82 10.09
CA GLN A 52 11.02 -9.67 11.21
C GLN A 52 9.93 -10.70 11.54
N GLN A 53 8.66 -10.28 11.57
CA GLN A 53 7.53 -11.19 11.80
C GLN A 53 7.48 -12.27 10.73
N LEU A 54 7.59 -11.90 9.45
CA LEU A 54 7.59 -12.85 8.34
C LEU A 54 8.77 -13.83 8.41
N GLN A 55 9.97 -13.37 8.78
CA GLN A 55 11.14 -14.23 8.93
C GLN A 55 11.00 -15.23 10.07
N ILE A 56 10.35 -14.86 11.18
CA ILE A 56 10.09 -15.76 12.31
C ILE A 56 9.03 -16.80 11.97
N GLU A 57 7.97 -16.38 11.26
CA GLU A 57 6.83 -17.24 10.97
C GLU A 57 7.00 -18.11 9.72
N THR A 58 7.86 -17.69 8.79
CA THR A 58 8.13 -18.47 7.57
C THR A 58 9.13 -19.58 7.90
N PRO A 59 8.75 -20.86 7.77
CA PRO A 59 9.68 -21.97 7.94
C PRO A 59 10.77 -21.93 6.86
N ALA A 60 11.93 -22.52 7.13
CA ALA A 60 13.09 -22.52 6.22
C ALA A 60 12.81 -23.14 4.83
N ASP A 61 11.75 -23.94 4.72
CA ASP A 61 11.25 -24.57 3.49
C ASP A 61 10.39 -23.63 2.63
N GLY A 62 10.22 -22.37 3.07
CA GLY A 62 9.40 -21.35 2.42
C GLY A 62 7.94 -21.34 2.88
N PRO A 63 7.17 -20.31 2.50
CA PRO A 63 5.76 -20.20 2.86
C PRO A 63 4.94 -21.25 2.12
N LYS A 64 4.17 -22.06 2.88
CA LYS A 64 3.30 -23.11 2.33
C LYS A 64 1.99 -22.56 1.73
N SER A 65 1.67 -21.30 1.98
CA SER A 65 0.44 -20.64 1.57
C SER A 65 0.67 -19.14 1.38
N GLU A 66 -0.12 -18.51 0.50
CA GLU A 66 -0.16 -17.06 0.28
C GLU A 66 -0.84 -16.30 1.44
N ALA A 67 -1.38 -17.01 2.43
CA ALA A 67 -2.03 -16.41 3.59
C ALA A 67 -1.02 -15.67 4.48
N LEU A 68 -1.18 -14.34 4.55
CA LEU A 68 -0.38 -13.48 5.42
C LEU A 68 -0.83 -13.62 6.88
N PRO A 69 0.10 -13.70 7.84
CA PRO A 69 -0.27 -13.78 9.25
C PRO A 69 -0.86 -12.45 9.73
N PRO A 70 -1.85 -12.46 10.65
CA PRO A 70 -2.35 -11.24 11.25
C PRO A 70 -1.28 -10.55 12.12
N ALA A 71 -1.43 -9.26 12.38
CA ALA A 71 -0.60 -8.54 13.34
C ALA A 71 -0.78 -9.16 14.73
N ARG A 72 0.32 -9.58 15.37
CA ARG A 72 0.29 -10.29 16.66
C ARG A 72 0.37 -9.36 17.87
N LYS A 73 0.84 -8.12 17.70
CA LYS A 73 1.02 -7.15 18.80
C LYS A 73 0.11 -5.96 18.62
N GLU A 74 -0.35 -5.41 19.74
CA GLU A 74 -1.19 -4.21 19.77
C GLU A 74 -0.40 -3.00 19.21
N GLY A 75 -0.92 -2.41 18.13
CA GLY A 75 -0.27 -1.29 17.42
C GLY A 75 0.64 -1.67 16.25
N ASP A 76 0.89 -2.96 16.01
CA ASP A 76 1.56 -3.40 14.78
C ASP A 76 0.55 -3.55 13.63
N LEU A 77 1.01 -3.29 12.40
CA LEU A 77 0.20 -3.42 11.19
C LEU A 77 0.41 -4.78 10.55
N PRO A 78 -0.60 -5.35 9.87
CA PRO A 78 -0.45 -6.62 9.20
C PRO A 78 0.61 -6.51 8.09
N PRO A 79 1.43 -7.56 7.86
CA PRO A 79 2.48 -7.51 6.85
C PRO A 79 1.92 -7.23 5.46
N LEU A 80 2.66 -6.44 4.67
CA LEU A 80 2.31 -6.05 3.30
C LEU A 80 0.99 -5.25 3.16
N TRP A 81 0.49 -4.65 4.25
CA TRP A 81 -0.75 -3.86 4.25
C TRP A 81 -0.77 -2.71 3.24
N TRP A 82 0.39 -2.13 2.93
CA TRP A 82 0.51 -0.97 2.05
C TRP A 82 -0.18 -1.19 0.70
N GLN A 83 0.03 -2.36 0.09
CA GLN A 83 -0.55 -2.71 -1.20
C GLN A 83 -2.08 -2.83 -1.17
N PHE A 84 -2.68 -3.05 -0.01
CA PHE A 84 -4.13 -3.13 0.12
C PHE A 84 -4.74 -1.75 0.38
N VAL A 85 -4.08 -0.93 1.19
CA VAL A 85 -4.59 0.40 1.56
C VAL A 85 -4.38 1.43 0.45
N THR A 86 -3.31 1.32 -0.33
CA THR A 86 -3.05 2.25 -1.46
C THR A 86 -3.55 1.73 -2.79
N ARG A 87 -4.40 0.69 -2.80
CA ARG A 87 -5.05 0.23 -4.03
C ARG A 87 -5.89 1.37 -4.63
N PRO A 88 -5.72 1.67 -5.92
CA PRO A 88 -6.61 2.58 -6.62
C PRO A 88 -8.05 2.08 -6.47
N ARG A 89 -8.99 3.01 -6.27
CA ARG A 89 -10.41 2.66 -6.12
C ARG A 89 -10.86 1.95 -7.39
N GLU A 90 -11.60 0.86 -7.28
CA GLU A 90 -12.13 0.11 -8.44
C GLU A 90 -13.01 0.96 -9.37
N ARG A 91 -13.62 2.00 -8.81
CA ARG A 91 -14.36 3.02 -9.54
C ARG A 91 -13.80 4.38 -9.18
N PRO A 92 -12.74 4.84 -9.87
CA PRO A 92 -12.49 6.26 -9.97
C PRO A 92 -13.68 6.84 -10.77
N MET A 93 -14.29 7.93 -10.30
CA MET A 93 -15.52 8.48 -10.88
C MET A 93 -15.44 8.67 -12.39
#